data_AF-A0A967VSU1-F1
#
_entry.id   AF-A0A967VSU1-F1
#
_cell.length_a   1.000
_cell.length_b   1.000
_cell.length_c   1.000
_cell.angle_alpha   90.00
_cell.angle_beta   90.00
_cell.angle_gamma   90.00
#
_symmetry.space_group_name_H-M   'P 1'
#
loop_
_entity.id
_entity.type
_entity.pdbx_description
1 polymer ?
#
loop_
_entity_poly.entity_id
_entity_poly.type
_entity_poly.pdbx_seq_one_letter_code
_entity_poly.pdbx_strand_id
1 'polypeptide(L)'
;MRPGLAAALLAAGAAAGFVPSVGGDAPATLVLPVAAGQAAAQRAAGAARSGPPITVASKPFAESYLLAEMLAQHLEARGFTVDRRPGLGSTEVAFQALRAGAIDVYPEYTGTGLVAILGAEPMADPAAVLRRVRSEFRERWGVSWLAPLGFQNTYAIAVRRETAERYGLRTLSDLAGAAPELTAGFSPDFIGREDGLPGIRAAYGIRFAGTRSLLQAVKYQALAEGEVDVIDGYSTDGQIARYDLVVLEDDRGFFPAYEAVPLAGRQLTRERPAAIAALAELAGLLDEARMRELNRRVEVDGEAVAAVAADALAALGLADPSPGAGGPTVGADRPDKGGLAGYMWSRRADLLQLTLRHLLLVGISLLGAILIAVPLGLMLERIREGAEGAIRAVGLLQTIPSIALLAFMIPLLGIGVVPALVALFLYS
;
A
#
# COMPACT_ATOMS: atom_id res chain seq x y z
N MET A 1 -27.39 -38.62 42.93
CA MET A 1 -27.86 -37.26 43.30
C MET A 1 -28.52 -36.66 42.06
N ARG A 2 -29.72 -36.11 42.23
CA ARG A 2 -30.62 -35.61 41.18
C ARG A 2 -30.09 -34.35 40.45
N PRO A 3 -30.64 -34.03 39.25
CA PRO A 3 -30.06 -33.15 38.22
C PRO A 3 -30.58 -31.69 38.28
N GLY A 4 -30.04 -30.79 37.44
CA GLY A 4 -30.53 -29.42 37.32
C GLY A 4 -30.18 -28.75 35.98
N LEU A 5 -31.08 -28.90 35.02
CA LEU A 5 -31.25 -28.07 33.80
C LEU A 5 -32.26 -26.96 34.15
N ALA A 6 -31.90 -25.67 33.99
CA ALA A 6 -32.81 -24.52 33.87
C ALA A 6 -31.96 -23.28 33.49
N ALA A 7 -32.04 -22.75 32.27
CA ALA A 7 -33.03 -21.80 31.78
C ALA A 7 -32.88 -20.37 32.36
N ALA A 8 -32.38 -19.45 31.54
CA ALA A 8 -32.57 -18.00 31.71
C ALA A 8 -32.83 -17.37 30.33
N LEU A 9 -34.04 -17.61 29.83
CA LEU A 9 -34.71 -16.77 28.82
C LEU A 9 -35.28 -15.57 29.57
N LEU A 10 -34.74 -14.38 29.33
CA LEU A 10 -35.30 -13.12 29.85
C LEU A 10 -36.37 -12.62 28.88
N ALA A 11 -37.55 -12.41 29.46
CA ALA A 11 -38.82 -12.11 28.81
C ALA A 11 -38.86 -10.72 28.18
N ALA A 12 -39.37 -10.64 26.94
CA ALA A 12 -39.95 -9.44 26.38
C ALA A 12 -41.46 -9.47 26.64
N GLY A 13 -41.94 -8.64 27.56
CA GLY A 13 -43.37 -8.46 27.82
C GLY A 13 -44.02 -7.64 26.70
N ALA A 14 -44.88 -8.28 25.91
CA ALA A 14 -45.81 -7.59 25.04
C ALA A 14 -47.16 -7.46 25.76
N ALA A 15 -47.52 -6.24 26.14
CA ALA A 15 -48.85 -5.92 26.64
C ALA A 15 -49.85 -5.90 25.47
N ALA A 16 -50.71 -6.92 25.38
CA ALA A 16 -51.83 -6.92 24.45
C ALA A 16 -53.04 -6.24 25.11
N GLY A 17 -53.38 -5.04 24.65
CA GLY A 17 -54.62 -4.36 25.00
C GLY A 17 -55.80 -4.98 24.27
N PHE A 18 -56.76 -5.49 25.03
CA PHE A 18 -58.01 -6.06 24.55
C PHE A 18 -59.03 -4.94 24.27
N VAL A 19 -59.53 -4.84 23.04
CA VAL A 19 -60.69 -4.00 22.67
C VAL A 19 -61.77 -4.92 22.12
N PRO A 20 -62.98 -4.99 22.71
CA PRO A 20 -64.05 -5.81 22.16
C PRO A 20 -64.94 -4.95 21.24
N SER A 21 -65.23 -5.43 20.02
CA SER A 21 -66.45 -5.06 19.30
C SER A 21 -66.76 -5.99 18.13
N VAL A 22 -67.81 -6.78 18.33
CA VAL A 22 -68.92 -7.16 17.40
C VAL A 22 -68.60 -7.49 15.93
N GLY A 23 -68.74 -8.78 15.60
CA GLY A 23 -69.46 -9.28 14.41
C GLY A 23 -68.77 -9.28 13.04
N GLY A 24 -68.53 -10.48 12.49
CA GLY A 24 -68.32 -10.69 11.04
C GLY A 24 -67.19 -11.66 10.69
N ASP A 25 -67.54 -12.73 9.97
CA ASP A 25 -66.62 -13.75 9.43
C ASP A 25 -65.61 -13.17 8.43
N ALA A 26 -64.31 -13.22 8.77
CA ALA A 26 -63.18 -13.20 7.83
C ALA A 26 -61.93 -13.82 8.50
N PRO A 27 -61.07 -14.56 7.76
CA PRO A 27 -59.86 -15.15 8.35
C PRO A 27 -58.84 -14.06 8.70
N ALA A 28 -58.39 -14.05 9.95
CA ALA A 28 -57.38 -13.12 10.45
C ALA A 28 -55.99 -13.41 9.86
N THR A 29 -55.51 -12.53 8.99
CA THR A 29 -54.12 -12.52 8.53
C THR A 29 -53.21 -12.09 9.68
N LEU A 30 -52.34 -13.00 10.13
CA LEU A 30 -51.34 -12.73 11.17
C LEU A 30 -50.24 -11.81 10.59
N VAL A 31 -50.36 -10.50 10.81
CA VAL A 31 -49.29 -9.54 10.49
C VAL A 31 -48.27 -9.57 11.63
N LEU A 32 -47.17 -10.31 11.45
CA LEU A 32 -46.03 -10.24 12.35
C LEU A 32 -45.35 -8.86 12.24
N PRO A 33 -44.97 -8.20 13.35
CA PRO A 33 -44.37 -6.88 13.29
C PRO A 33 -42.92 -6.97 12.78
N VAL A 34 -42.73 -6.71 11.49
CA VAL A 34 -41.42 -6.62 10.81
C VAL A 34 -40.50 -5.55 11.45
N ALA A 35 -41.08 -4.57 12.16
CA ALA A 35 -40.36 -3.43 12.73
C ALA A 35 -39.38 -3.80 13.88
N ALA A 36 -39.68 -4.83 14.68
CA ALA A 36 -38.81 -5.20 15.82
C ALA A 36 -37.54 -5.93 15.36
N GLY A 37 -37.61 -6.70 14.27
CA GLY A 37 -36.46 -7.37 13.66
C GLY A 37 -35.48 -6.40 12.99
N GLN A 38 -36.01 -5.33 12.37
CA GLN A 38 -35.19 -4.29 11.73
C GLN A 38 -34.41 -3.44 12.75
N ALA A 39 -35.02 -3.08 13.88
CA ALA A 39 -34.33 -2.32 14.92
C ALA A 39 -33.22 -3.12 15.64
N ALA A 40 -33.43 -4.43 15.84
CA ALA A 40 -32.41 -5.33 16.39
C ALA A 40 -31.25 -5.57 15.39
N ALA A 41 -31.56 -5.73 14.09
CA ALA A 41 -30.56 -5.85 13.04
C ALA A 41 -29.74 -4.55 12.85
N GLN A 42 -30.37 -3.38 12.97
CA GLN A 42 -29.67 -2.08 12.93
C GLN A 42 -28.80 -1.85 14.17
N ARG A 43 -29.24 -2.25 15.36
CA ARG A 43 -28.41 -2.17 16.59
C ARG A 43 -27.23 -3.15 16.55
N ALA A 44 -27.41 -4.36 16.01
CA ALA A 44 -26.33 -5.31 15.81
C ALA A 44 -25.33 -4.85 14.72
N ALA A 45 -25.81 -4.23 13.64
CA ALA A 45 -24.96 -3.62 12.61
C ALA A 45 -24.19 -2.39 13.13
N GLY A 46 -24.80 -1.58 14.01
CA GLY A 46 -24.14 -0.46 14.68
C GLY A 46 -23.05 -0.92 15.66
N ALA A 47 -23.28 -1.99 16.42
CA ALA A 47 -22.27 -2.58 17.29
C ALA A 47 -21.11 -3.23 16.50
N ALA A 48 -21.37 -3.86 15.35
CA ALA A 48 -20.34 -4.44 14.48
C ALA A 48 -19.41 -3.39 13.83
N ARG A 49 -19.87 -2.13 13.74
CA ARG A 49 -19.08 -0.99 13.23
C ARG A 49 -18.26 -0.30 14.33
N SER A 50 -18.61 -0.50 15.60
CA SER A 50 -17.85 0.00 16.75
C SER A 50 -16.58 -0.85 16.98
N GLY A 51 -15.45 -0.19 17.25
CA GLY A 51 -14.15 -0.83 17.45
C GLY A 51 -13.01 0.19 17.32
N PRO A 52 -11.75 -0.22 17.55
CA PRO A 52 -10.61 0.64 17.28
C PRO A 52 -10.59 1.07 15.80
N PRO A 53 -9.98 2.22 15.48
CA PRO A 53 -9.80 2.65 14.10
C PRO A 53 -9.11 1.58 13.26
N ILE A 54 -9.63 1.35 12.05
CA ILE A 54 -9.01 0.47 11.06
C ILE A 54 -7.82 1.21 10.48
N THR A 55 -6.63 0.63 10.59
CA THR A 55 -5.40 1.25 10.10
C THR A 55 -5.20 0.93 8.62
N VAL A 56 -5.44 1.93 7.76
CA VAL A 56 -5.28 1.82 6.31
C VAL A 56 -3.95 2.45 5.90
N ALA A 57 -3.12 1.69 5.18
CA ALA A 57 -1.78 2.13 4.81
C ALA A 57 -1.54 2.08 3.30
N SER A 58 -0.39 2.62 2.88
CA SER A 58 0.05 2.59 1.48
C SER A 58 1.57 2.45 1.35
N LYS A 59 2.01 2.06 0.16
CA LYS A 59 3.38 2.22 -0.32
C LYS A 59 3.63 3.67 -0.79
N PRO A 60 4.89 4.11 -0.91
CA PRO A 60 5.20 5.52 -1.16
C PRO A 60 5.14 5.91 -2.65
N PHE A 61 4.02 5.63 -3.33
CA PHE A 61 3.78 6.07 -4.72
C PHE A 61 2.31 6.43 -4.96
N ALA A 62 2.06 7.26 -5.97
CA ALA A 62 0.79 7.94 -6.20
C ALA A 62 -0.43 7.01 -6.23
N GLU A 63 -0.38 5.95 -7.05
CA GLU A 63 -1.49 4.99 -7.14
C GLU A 63 -1.77 4.33 -5.78
N SER A 64 -0.73 3.90 -5.03
CA SER A 64 -0.94 3.28 -3.72
C SER A 64 -1.54 4.26 -2.71
N TYR A 65 -1.13 5.54 -2.73
CA TYR A 65 -1.77 6.58 -1.91
C TYR A 65 -3.24 6.75 -2.26
N LEU A 66 -3.55 6.81 -3.55
CA LEU A 66 -4.91 6.98 -4.03
C LEU A 66 -5.81 5.80 -3.68
N LEU A 67 -5.37 4.58 -3.95
CA LEU A 67 -6.12 3.37 -3.60
C LEU A 67 -6.34 3.29 -2.10
N ALA A 68 -5.32 3.53 -1.28
CA ALA A 68 -5.45 3.51 0.18
C ALA A 68 -6.46 4.57 0.67
N GLU A 69 -6.45 5.77 0.09
CA GLU A 69 -7.42 6.81 0.42
C GLU A 69 -8.85 6.43 0.00
N MET A 70 -9.01 5.77 -1.16
CA MET A 70 -10.30 5.21 -1.56
C MET A 70 -10.79 4.13 -0.59
N LEU A 71 -9.92 3.23 -0.12
CA LEU A 71 -10.28 2.25 0.91
C LEU A 71 -10.73 2.94 2.22
N ALA A 72 -9.98 3.97 2.65
CA ALA A 72 -10.26 4.71 3.87
C ALA A 72 -11.61 5.43 3.81
N GLN A 73 -11.85 6.24 2.77
CA GLN A 73 -13.10 6.97 2.60
C GLN A 73 -14.30 6.03 2.43
N HIS A 74 -14.10 4.90 1.72
CA HIS A 74 -15.15 3.90 1.57
C HIS A 74 -15.52 3.26 2.91
N LEU A 75 -14.54 2.90 3.75
CA LEU A 75 -14.77 2.41 5.11
C LEU A 75 -15.48 3.44 5.99
N GLU A 76 -15.07 4.71 5.92
CA GLU A 76 -15.70 5.82 6.66
C GLU A 76 -17.16 6.02 6.26
N ALA A 77 -17.48 5.94 4.96
CA ALA A 77 -18.85 5.98 4.46
C ALA A 77 -19.71 4.82 4.97
N ARG A 78 -19.11 3.68 5.35
CA ARG A 78 -19.79 2.56 6.03
C ARG A 78 -19.82 2.68 7.56
N GLY A 79 -19.36 3.80 8.12
CA GLY A 79 -19.41 4.10 9.56
C GLY A 79 -18.25 3.51 10.36
N PHE A 80 -17.16 3.12 9.72
CA PHE A 80 -15.93 2.73 10.42
C PHE A 80 -15.06 3.96 10.70
N THR A 81 -14.33 3.94 11.81
CA THR A 81 -13.23 4.89 12.03
C THR A 81 -11.96 4.35 11.37
N VAL A 82 -11.16 5.23 10.78
CA VAL A 82 -9.94 4.86 10.06
C VAL A 82 -8.74 5.67 10.57
N ASP A 83 -7.60 5.01 10.79
CA ASP A 83 -6.29 5.65 10.95
C ASP A 83 -5.51 5.51 9.64
N ARG A 84 -5.05 6.63 9.06
CA ARG A 84 -4.34 6.64 7.78
C ARG A 84 -2.83 6.60 8.02
N ARG A 85 -2.14 5.63 7.42
CA ARG A 85 -0.67 5.45 7.48
C ARG A 85 -0.05 5.44 6.08
N PRO A 86 -0.08 6.58 5.36
CA PRO A 86 0.46 6.64 4.00
C PRO A 86 1.98 6.48 4.00
N GLY A 87 2.50 5.79 2.99
CA GLY A 87 3.93 5.79 2.65
C GLY A 87 4.82 5.06 3.66
N LEU A 88 4.43 3.87 4.10
CA LEU A 88 5.18 3.09 5.11
C LEU A 88 6.61 2.72 4.68
N GLY A 89 6.84 2.51 3.38
CA GLY A 89 8.12 2.06 2.84
C GLY A 89 7.94 1.05 1.70
N SER A 90 9.00 0.29 1.42
CA SER A 90 8.98 -0.76 0.39
C SER A 90 7.96 -1.86 0.71
N THR A 91 7.77 -2.77 -0.25
CA THR A 91 6.90 -3.95 -0.14
C THR A 91 7.13 -4.73 1.16
N GLU A 92 8.38 -4.98 1.52
CA GLU A 92 8.75 -5.77 2.69
C GLU A 92 8.33 -5.06 3.98
N VAL A 93 8.54 -3.75 4.05
CA VAL A 93 8.16 -2.92 5.21
C VAL A 93 6.65 -2.92 5.40
N ALA A 94 5.89 -2.69 4.34
CA ALA A 94 4.43 -2.70 4.38
C ALA A 94 3.88 -4.09 4.79
N PHE A 95 4.41 -5.16 4.20
CA PHE A 95 3.98 -6.52 4.50
C PHE A 95 4.34 -6.95 5.93
N GLN A 96 5.52 -6.56 6.44
CA GLN A 96 5.89 -6.82 7.84
C GLN A 96 4.97 -6.08 8.81
N ALA A 97 4.61 -4.84 8.51
CA ALA A 97 3.65 -4.08 9.31
C ALA A 97 2.27 -4.76 9.36
N LEU A 98 1.78 -5.27 8.22
CA LEU A 98 0.52 -6.01 8.16
C LEU A 98 0.59 -7.31 8.98
N ARG A 99 1.69 -8.06 8.83
CA ARG A 99 1.90 -9.33 9.55
C ARG A 99 2.00 -9.14 11.06
N ALA A 100 2.61 -8.04 11.50
CA ALA A 100 2.72 -7.67 12.90
C ALA A 100 1.41 -7.11 13.48
N GLY A 101 0.37 -6.88 12.66
CA GLY A 101 -0.87 -6.23 13.09
C GLY A 101 -0.72 -4.73 13.35
N ALA A 102 0.36 -4.12 12.87
CA ALA A 102 0.60 -2.68 13.00
C ALA A 102 -0.22 -1.86 11.97
N ILE A 103 -0.69 -2.52 10.92
CA ILE A 103 -1.71 -2.01 9.98
C ILE A 103 -2.74 -3.10 9.71
N ASP A 104 -3.94 -2.72 9.29
CA ASP A 104 -5.06 -3.64 9.06
C ASP A 104 -5.25 -3.99 7.60
N VAL A 105 -5.04 -3.03 6.70
CA VAL A 105 -5.19 -3.22 5.25
C VAL A 105 -4.34 -2.24 4.46
N TYR A 106 -3.83 -2.68 3.30
CA TYR A 106 -3.23 -1.79 2.31
C TYR A 106 -3.41 -2.37 0.90
N PRO A 107 -3.32 -1.54 -0.17
CA PRO A 107 -3.32 -2.03 -1.55
C PRO A 107 -2.01 -2.74 -1.90
N GLU A 108 -2.10 -3.97 -2.40
CA GLU A 108 -0.95 -4.79 -2.83
C GLU A 108 -1.22 -5.43 -4.20
N TYR A 109 -0.15 -5.85 -4.88
CA TYR A 109 -0.22 -6.39 -6.25
C TYR A 109 0.15 -7.87 -6.26
N THR A 110 -0.67 -8.68 -6.96
CA THR A 110 -0.54 -10.14 -6.94
C THR A 110 0.85 -10.63 -7.37
N GLY A 111 1.41 -10.09 -8.45
CA GLY A 111 2.76 -10.41 -8.91
C GLY A 111 3.85 -10.04 -7.89
N THR A 112 3.70 -8.91 -7.20
CA THR A 112 4.61 -8.53 -6.10
C THR A 112 4.53 -9.53 -4.94
N GLY A 113 3.32 -9.95 -4.57
CA GLY A 113 3.10 -10.97 -3.55
C GLY A 113 3.72 -12.33 -3.92
N LEU A 114 3.65 -12.70 -5.19
CA LEU A 114 4.23 -13.94 -5.70
C LEU A 114 5.76 -13.91 -5.70
N VAL A 115 6.35 -12.90 -6.32
CA VAL A 115 7.80 -12.88 -6.56
C VAL A 115 8.54 -12.35 -5.32
N ALA A 116 8.19 -11.16 -4.84
CA ALA A 116 8.99 -10.51 -3.80
C ALA A 116 8.72 -11.04 -2.39
N ILE A 117 7.49 -11.46 -2.09
CA ILE A 117 7.13 -11.92 -0.74
C ILE A 117 7.27 -13.44 -0.60
N LEU A 118 6.80 -14.22 -1.59
CA LEU A 118 6.91 -15.69 -1.54
C LEU A 118 8.23 -16.22 -2.11
N GLY A 119 8.96 -15.44 -2.92
CA GLY A 119 10.16 -15.92 -3.61
C GLY A 119 9.83 -17.00 -4.64
N ALA A 120 8.65 -16.93 -5.27
CA ALA A 120 8.23 -17.90 -6.28
C ALA A 120 8.49 -17.39 -7.69
N GLU A 121 8.63 -18.33 -8.63
CA GLU A 121 8.78 -18.03 -10.05
C GLU A 121 7.61 -17.18 -10.59
N PRO A 122 7.88 -16.21 -11.49
CA PRO A 122 6.85 -15.41 -12.13
C PRO A 122 5.80 -16.28 -12.87
N MET A 123 4.55 -15.82 -12.85
CA MET A 123 3.43 -16.48 -13.51
C MET A 123 2.59 -15.45 -14.29
N ALA A 124 2.27 -15.76 -15.54
CA ALA A 124 1.52 -14.84 -16.41
C ALA A 124 -0.01 -14.93 -16.22
N ASP A 125 -0.57 -16.09 -15.87
CA ASP A 125 -2.03 -16.24 -15.67
C ASP A 125 -2.48 -15.53 -14.38
N PRO A 126 -3.28 -14.43 -14.46
CA PRO A 126 -3.70 -13.69 -13.28
C PRO A 126 -4.49 -14.55 -12.29
N ALA A 127 -5.34 -15.44 -12.80
CA ALA A 127 -6.16 -16.30 -11.96
C ALA A 127 -5.29 -17.31 -11.19
N ALA A 128 -4.25 -17.86 -11.81
CA ALA A 128 -3.30 -18.74 -11.13
C ALA A 128 -2.45 -17.99 -10.10
N VAL A 129 -1.97 -16.79 -10.42
CA VAL A 129 -1.21 -15.94 -9.47
C VAL A 129 -2.08 -15.65 -8.24
N LEU A 130 -3.31 -15.18 -8.44
CA LEU A 130 -4.24 -14.86 -7.36
C LEU A 130 -4.58 -16.07 -6.49
N ARG A 131 -4.83 -17.25 -7.09
CA ARG A 131 -5.05 -18.50 -6.34
C ARG A 131 -3.83 -18.86 -5.49
N ARG A 132 -2.63 -18.74 -6.06
CA ARG A 132 -1.36 -19.08 -5.39
C ARG A 132 -1.12 -18.19 -4.18
N VAL A 133 -1.16 -16.87 -4.36
CA VAL A 133 -0.93 -15.91 -3.26
C VAL A 133 -2.01 -16.00 -2.19
N ARG A 134 -3.28 -16.22 -2.56
CA ARG A 134 -4.38 -16.45 -1.59
C ARG A 134 -4.13 -17.65 -0.69
N SER A 135 -3.72 -18.79 -1.25
CA SER A 135 -3.49 -20.00 -0.45
C SER A 135 -2.29 -19.82 0.48
N GLU A 136 -1.14 -19.44 -0.09
CA GLU A 136 0.12 -19.36 0.64
C GLU A 136 0.10 -18.27 1.74
N PHE A 137 -0.50 -17.10 1.49
CA PHE A 137 -0.56 -16.05 2.50
C PHE A 137 -1.50 -16.40 3.66
N ARG A 138 -2.62 -17.06 3.35
CA ARG A 138 -3.57 -17.53 4.36
C ARG A 138 -2.96 -18.62 5.22
N GLU A 139 -2.26 -19.57 4.62
CA GLU A 139 -1.63 -20.70 5.32
C GLU A 139 -0.46 -20.24 6.19
N ARG A 140 0.43 -19.38 5.66
CA ARG A 140 1.64 -18.97 6.37
C ARG A 140 1.39 -17.92 7.44
N TRP A 141 0.46 -16.98 7.18
CA TRP A 141 0.33 -15.78 8.02
C TRP A 141 -1.12 -15.46 8.42
N GLY A 142 -2.11 -16.16 7.89
CA GLY A 142 -3.52 -15.83 8.09
C GLY A 142 -3.91 -14.48 7.46
N VAL A 143 -3.12 -14.01 6.49
CA VAL A 143 -3.37 -12.78 5.73
C VAL A 143 -4.27 -13.10 4.54
N SER A 144 -5.21 -12.22 4.24
CA SER A 144 -6.22 -12.44 3.20
C SER A 144 -6.06 -11.46 2.05
N TRP A 145 -5.82 -11.98 0.87
CA TRP A 145 -6.01 -11.25 -0.38
C TRP A 145 -7.50 -11.16 -0.68
N LEU A 146 -8.06 -9.94 -0.65
CA LEU A 146 -9.47 -9.72 -0.97
C LEU A 146 -9.73 -9.87 -2.48
N ALA A 147 -10.85 -9.39 -2.98
CA ALA A 147 -11.13 -9.40 -4.41
C ALA A 147 -10.31 -8.31 -5.14
N PRO A 148 -9.84 -8.58 -6.37
CA PRO A 148 -9.19 -7.56 -7.19
C PRO A 148 -10.08 -6.34 -7.41
N LEU A 149 -9.46 -5.16 -7.46
CA LEU A 149 -10.16 -3.89 -7.69
C LEU A 149 -10.63 -3.76 -9.15
N GLY A 150 -10.06 -4.53 -10.08
CA GLY A 150 -10.53 -4.64 -11.47
C GLY A 150 -9.50 -4.29 -12.55
N PHE A 151 -8.29 -3.88 -12.16
CA PHE A 151 -7.23 -3.49 -13.08
C PHE A 151 -5.90 -4.18 -12.75
N GLN A 152 -5.02 -4.21 -13.74
CA GLN A 152 -3.63 -4.64 -13.58
C GLN A 152 -2.69 -3.44 -13.65
N ASN A 153 -1.64 -3.49 -12.85
CA ASN A 153 -0.56 -2.51 -12.89
C ASN A 153 0.78 -3.19 -13.20
N THR A 154 0.93 -3.65 -14.44
CA THR A 154 2.15 -4.35 -14.86
C THR A 154 3.29 -3.37 -15.18
N TYR A 155 4.53 -3.87 -15.16
CA TYR A 155 5.68 -3.11 -15.62
C TYR A 155 5.52 -2.71 -17.08
N ALA A 156 5.88 -1.47 -17.35
CA ALA A 156 6.00 -0.91 -18.68
C ALA A 156 7.47 -0.50 -18.88
N ILE A 157 8.09 -0.94 -19.98
CA ILE A 157 9.37 -0.38 -20.40
C ILE A 157 9.07 0.70 -21.43
N ALA A 158 9.50 1.93 -21.15
CA ALA A 158 9.13 3.08 -21.95
C ALA A 158 10.37 3.78 -22.53
N VAL A 159 10.19 4.31 -23.74
CA VAL A 159 11.17 5.11 -24.48
C VAL A 159 10.51 6.37 -25.03
N ARG A 160 11.30 7.38 -25.41
CA ARG A 160 10.78 8.52 -26.18
C ARG A 160 10.28 8.04 -27.55
N ARG A 161 9.25 8.68 -28.08
CA ARG A 161 8.75 8.42 -29.45
C ARG A 161 9.86 8.49 -30.50
N GLU A 162 10.71 9.51 -30.42
CA GLU A 162 11.87 9.65 -31.31
C GLU A 162 12.83 8.46 -31.22
N THR A 163 13.12 7.96 -30.01
CA THR A 163 13.96 6.78 -29.80
C THR A 163 13.31 5.54 -30.40
N ALA A 164 12.01 5.35 -30.20
CA ALA A 164 11.27 4.24 -30.79
C ALA A 164 11.30 4.27 -32.32
N GLU A 165 11.10 5.43 -32.93
CA GLU A 165 11.14 5.59 -34.39
C GLU A 165 12.55 5.37 -34.96
N ARG A 166 13.57 5.94 -34.30
CA ARG A 166 14.97 5.84 -34.73
C ARG A 166 15.48 4.39 -34.75
N TYR A 167 15.14 3.62 -33.72
CA TYR A 167 15.62 2.25 -33.54
C TYR A 167 14.59 1.19 -33.96
N GLY A 168 13.40 1.60 -34.43
CA GLY A 168 12.33 0.69 -34.84
C GLY A 168 11.72 -0.12 -33.68
N LEU A 169 11.65 0.46 -32.48
CA LEU A 169 11.24 -0.25 -31.26
C LEU A 169 9.72 -0.34 -31.13
N ARG A 170 9.21 -1.57 -31.04
CA ARG A 170 7.81 -1.84 -30.65
C ARG A 170 7.72 -2.82 -29.48
N THR A 171 8.66 -3.74 -29.40
CA THR A 171 8.68 -4.84 -28.43
C THR A 171 9.93 -4.82 -27.56
N LEU A 172 9.93 -5.58 -26.47
CA LEU A 172 11.11 -5.83 -25.66
C LEU A 172 12.18 -6.63 -26.42
N SER A 173 11.77 -7.51 -27.35
CA SER A 173 12.69 -8.17 -28.27
C SER A 173 13.40 -7.18 -29.21
N ASP A 174 12.72 -6.16 -29.73
CA ASP A 174 13.36 -5.11 -30.55
C ASP A 174 14.38 -4.31 -29.73
N LEU A 175 14.02 -3.99 -28.48
CA LEU A 175 14.90 -3.29 -27.55
C LEU A 175 16.20 -4.05 -27.31
N ALA A 176 16.18 -5.38 -27.28
CA ALA A 176 17.38 -6.19 -27.07
C ALA A 176 18.47 -5.93 -28.13
N GLY A 177 18.08 -5.62 -29.36
CA GLY A 177 19.00 -5.27 -30.44
C GLY A 177 19.62 -3.88 -30.29
N ALA A 178 18.84 -2.90 -29.85
CA ALA A 178 19.28 -1.51 -29.71
C ALA A 178 19.93 -1.19 -28.35
N ALA A 179 19.63 -1.98 -27.31
CA ALA A 179 20.07 -1.74 -25.94
C ALA A 179 21.58 -1.45 -25.78
N PRO A 180 22.51 -2.08 -26.52
CA PRO A 180 23.94 -1.79 -26.40
C PRO A 180 24.33 -0.34 -26.74
N GLU A 181 23.46 0.42 -27.41
CA GLU A 181 23.64 1.85 -27.70
C GLU A 181 22.85 2.77 -26.76
N LEU A 182 21.96 2.22 -25.94
CA LEU A 182 21.00 2.98 -25.12
C LEU A 182 21.39 2.96 -23.64
N THR A 183 21.21 4.09 -22.98
CA THR A 183 21.36 4.20 -21.52
C THR A 183 20.02 4.00 -20.82
N ALA A 184 19.93 3.05 -19.90
CA ALA A 184 18.72 2.85 -19.11
C ALA A 184 18.74 3.63 -17.79
N GLY A 185 17.58 4.16 -17.38
CA GLY A 185 17.33 4.78 -16.09
C GLY A 185 16.22 4.04 -15.36
N PHE A 186 16.58 3.14 -14.46
CA PHE A 186 15.63 2.26 -13.78
C PHE A 186 15.47 2.59 -12.30
N SER A 187 14.29 2.31 -11.75
CA SER A 187 14.06 2.38 -10.31
C SER A 187 14.95 1.38 -9.53
N PRO A 188 15.37 1.70 -8.29
CA PRO A 188 16.14 0.78 -7.47
C PRO A 188 15.47 -0.58 -7.30
N ASP A 189 14.14 -0.58 -7.16
CA ASP A 189 13.33 -1.80 -7.05
C ASP A 189 13.43 -2.62 -8.34
N PHE A 190 13.25 -2.01 -9.51
CA PHE A 190 13.37 -2.73 -10.78
C PHE A 190 14.79 -3.28 -11.00
N ILE A 191 15.82 -2.56 -10.56
CA ILE A 191 17.22 -3.03 -10.65
C ILE A 191 17.46 -4.27 -9.78
N GLY A 192 16.86 -4.32 -8.59
CA GLY A 192 17.14 -5.35 -7.59
C GLY A 192 16.29 -6.63 -7.69
N ARG A 193 15.16 -6.59 -8.40
CA ARG A 193 14.18 -7.69 -8.40
C ARG A 193 14.44 -8.73 -9.49
N GLU A 194 14.16 -10.01 -9.19
CA GLU A 194 14.25 -11.10 -10.17
C GLU A 194 13.26 -10.92 -11.33
N ASP A 195 12.05 -10.41 -11.06
CA ASP A 195 11.05 -10.02 -12.07
C ASP A 195 11.31 -8.63 -12.68
N GLY A 196 12.48 -8.03 -12.41
CA GLY A 196 12.91 -6.73 -12.93
C GLY A 196 14.06 -6.84 -13.93
N LEU A 197 15.07 -5.99 -13.79
CA LEU A 197 16.24 -5.92 -14.68
C LEU A 197 16.99 -7.26 -14.84
N PRO A 198 17.35 -7.99 -13.76
CA PRO A 198 17.91 -9.34 -13.86
C PRO A 198 17.10 -10.27 -14.75
N GLY A 199 15.78 -10.30 -14.58
CA GLY A 199 14.90 -11.19 -15.32
C GLY A 199 14.72 -10.81 -16.79
N ILE A 200 14.53 -9.52 -17.11
CA ILE A 200 14.44 -9.10 -18.53
C ILE A 200 15.77 -9.34 -19.27
N ARG A 201 16.91 -9.23 -18.57
CA ARG A 201 18.22 -9.58 -19.15
C ARG A 201 18.29 -11.06 -19.49
N ALA A 202 17.79 -11.93 -18.62
CA ALA A 202 17.76 -13.37 -18.85
C ALA A 202 16.75 -13.76 -19.94
N ALA A 203 15.53 -13.21 -19.89
CA ALA A 203 14.43 -13.57 -20.78
C ALA A 203 14.62 -13.05 -22.22
N TYR A 204 15.20 -11.86 -22.39
CA TYR A 204 15.35 -11.19 -23.69
C TYR A 204 16.80 -11.08 -24.18
N GLY A 205 17.79 -11.32 -23.31
CA GLY A 205 19.20 -11.13 -23.66
C GLY A 205 19.63 -9.65 -23.73
N ILE A 206 18.82 -8.74 -23.18
CA ILE A 206 19.04 -7.29 -23.19
C ILE A 206 20.34 -6.94 -22.47
N ARG A 207 21.17 -6.08 -23.08
CA ARG A 207 22.36 -5.49 -22.44
C ARG A 207 22.47 -4.02 -22.80
N PHE A 208 22.27 -3.15 -21.82
CA PHE A 208 22.34 -1.70 -22.00
C PHE A 208 23.78 -1.18 -22.07
N ALA A 209 23.99 -0.06 -22.75
CA ALA A 209 25.26 0.68 -22.73
C ALA A 209 25.63 1.12 -21.30
N GLY A 210 24.62 1.52 -20.53
CA GLY A 210 24.72 1.89 -19.12
C GLY A 210 23.38 1.74 -18.40
N THR A 211 23.43 1.64 -17.07
CA THR A 211 22.23 1.64 -16.23
C THR A 211 22.42 2.62 -15.08
N ARG A 212 21.51 3.59 -14.96
CA ARG A 212 21.43 4.57 -13.87
C ARG A 212 20.28 4.18 -12.96
N SER A 213 20.51 4.31 -11.65
CA SER A 213 19.45 4.19 -10.64
C SER A 213 18.75 5.54 -10.49
N LEU A 214 17.46 5.62 -10.81
CA LEU A 214 16.66 6.84 -10.77
C LEU A 214 15.40 6.62 -9.93
N LEU A 215 15.04 7.60 -9.09
CA LEU A 215 13.80 7.52 -8.31
C LEU A 215 12.56 7.64 -9.24
N GLN A 216 11.45 7.02 -8.84
CA GLN A 216 10.16 7.05 -9.57
C GLN A 216 9.76 8.49 -9.96
N ALA A 217 9.96 9.44 -9.05
CA ALA A 217 9.58 10.84 -9.23
C ALA A 217 10.39 11.59 -10.30
N VAL A 218 11.58 11.10 -10.68
CA VAL A 218 12.50 11.83 -11.58
C VAL A 218 12.81 11.09 -12.88
N LYS A 219 12.57 9.77 -12.98
CA LYS A 219 12.93 8.98 -14.15
C LYS A 219 12.22 9.43 -15.44
N TYR A 220 10.96 9.83 -15.35
CA TYR A 220 10.18 10.34 -16.49
C TYR A 220 10.74 11.65 -17.04
N GLN A 221 11.14 12.56 -16.14
CA GLN A 221 11.80 13.82 -16.51
C GLN A 221 13.18 13.55 -17.14
N ALA A 222 13.99 12.68 -16.54
CA ALA A 222 15.29 12.30 -17.08
C ALA A 222 15.18 11.68 -18.49
N LEU A 223 14.16 10.85 -18.74
CA LEU A 223 13.88 10.33 -20.08
C LEU A 223 13.49 11.45 -21.03
N ALA A 224 12.59 12.36 -20.64
CA ALA A 224 12.15 13.45 -21.49
C ALA A 224 13.30 14.42 -21.85
N GLU A 225 14.24 14.64 -20.93
CA GLU A 225 15.40 15.52 -21.11
C GLU A 225 16.58 14.84 -21.86
N GLY A 226 16.47 13.56 -22.19
CA GLY A 226 17.52 12.84 -22.92
C GLY A 226 18.68 12.35 -22.06
N GLU A 227 18.56 12.42 -20.73
CA GLU A 227 19.59 11.93 -19.80
C GLU A 227 19.71 10.40 -19.76
N VAL A 228 18.62 9.72 -20.11
CA VAL A 228 18.50 8.27 -20.32
C VAL A 228 17.58 8.04 -21.52
N ASP A 229 17.65 6.86 -22.12
CA ASP A 229 16.89 6.51 -23.33
C ASP A 229 15.75 5.54 -23.08
N VAL A 230 15.83 4.82 -21.96
CA VAL A 230 14.90 3.75 -21.58
C VAL A 230 14.64 3.85 -20.10
N ILE A 231 13.38 3.77 -19.67
CA ILE A 231 13.00 3.69 -18.26
C ILE A 231 12.04 2.53 -18.03
N ASP A 232 11.98 2.08 -16.78
CA ASP A 232 10.86 1.32 -16.27
C ASP A 232 9.74 2.31 -15.96
N GLY A 233 8.52 1.81 -15.90
CA GLY A 233 7.31 2.53 -15.59
C GLY A 233 6.24 1.50 -15.27
N TYR A 234 5.01 1.97 -15.11
CA TYR A 234 3.89 1.07 -14.97
C TYR A 234 2.77 1.40 -15.94
N SER A 235 2.01 0.39 -16.34
CA SER A 235 0.93 0.50 -17.32
C SER A 235 -0.14 1.54 -16.95
N THR A 236 -0.29 1.86 -15.67
CA THR A 236 -1.26 2.84 -15.17
C THR A 236 -0.67 4.23 -14.88
N ASP A 237 0.64 4.45 -15.12
CA ASP A 237 1.30 5.73 -14.80
C ASP A 237 0.78 6.85 -15.72
N GLY A 238 0.35 7.96 -15.12
CA GLY A 238 -0.18 9.12 -15.87
C GLY A 238 0.91 9.85 -16.66
N GLN A 239 2.17 9.68 -16.25
CA GLN A 239 3.34 10.31 -16.87
C GLN A 239 3.61 9.81 -18.29
N ILE A 240 3.21 8.58 -18.62
CA ILE A 240 3.38 8.00 -19.96
C ILE A 240 2.66 8.87 -21.01
N ALA A 241 1.42 9.27 -20.71
CA ALA A 241 0.65 10.16 -21.58
C ALA A 241 1.20 11.60 -21.58
N ARG A 242 1.63 12.11 -20.42
CA ARG A 242 2.18 13.48 -20.28
C ARG A 242 3.41 13.71 -21.16
N TYR A 243 4.31 12.74 -21.21
CA TYR A 243 5.58 12.83 -21.94
C TYR A 243 5.52 12.19 -23.34
N ASP A 244 4.34 11.77 -23.80
CA ASP A 244 4.12 11.10 -25.09
C ASP A 244 5.08 9.93 -25.33
N LEU A 245 5.20 9.06 -24.32
CA LEU A 245 6.15 7.95 -24.33
C LEU A 245 5.58 6.73 -25.07
N VAL A 246 6.47 5.97 -25.69
CA VAL A 246 6.16 4.68 -26.29
C VAL A 246 6.47 3.59 -25.28
N VAL A 247 5.43 2.87 -24.84
CA VAL A 247 5.57 1.65 -24.05
C VAL A 247 5.82 0.48 -24.99
N LEU A 248 6.86 -0.29 -24.72
CA LEU A 248 7.24 -1.46 -25.50
C LEU A 248 6.44 -2.68 -25.05
N GLU A 249 5.96 -3.45 -26.02
CA GLU A 249 5.21 -4.68 -25.78
C GLU A 249 6.12 -5.80 -25.23
N ASP A 250 5.68 -6.45 -24.15
CA ASP A 250 6.30 -7.65 -23.59
C ASP A 250 5.92 -8.89 -24.44
N ASP A 251 6.56 -9.04 -25.61
CA ASP A 251 6.22 -10.03 -26.64
C ASP A 251 6.43 -11.50 -26.23
N ARG A 252 7.14 -11.74 -25.12
CA ARG A 252 7.34 -13.07 -24.52
C ARG A 252 6.55 -13.30 -23.24
N GLY A 253 5.76 -12.32 -22.79
CA GLY A 253 4.95 -12.40 -21.57
C GLY A 253 5.79 -12.70 -20.32
N PHE A 254 6.92 -12.02 -20.17
CA PHE A 254 7.83 -12.18 -19.04
C PHE A 254 7.24 -11.65 -17.73
N PHE A 255 6.58 -10.49 -17.77
CA PHE A 255 6.08 -9.86 -16.55
C PHE A 255 4.88 -10.63 -15.98
N PRO A 256 4.85 -10.90 -14.67
CA PRO A 256 3.71 -11.54 -14.05
C PRO A 256 2.49 -10.62 -14.05
N ALA A 257 1.32 -11.20 -13.79
CA ALA A 257 0.11 -10.40 -13.59
C ALA A 257 0.18 -9.63 -12.26
N TYR A 258 -0.09 -8.32 -12.30
CA TYR A 258 -0.09 -7.43 -11.13
C TYR A 258 -1.48 -6.85 -10.89
N GLU A 259 -2.44 -7.71 -10.53
CA GLU A 259 -3.77 -7.25 -10.13
C GLU A 259 -3.68 -6.49 -8.81
N ALA A 260 -4.27 -5.30 -8.75
CA ALA A 260 -4.34 -4.51 -7.52
C ALA A 260 -5.44 -5.08 -6.60
N VAL A 261 -5.07 -5.44 -5.38
CA VAL A 261 -5.92 -6.14 -4.42
C VAL A 261 -5.70 -5.56 -3.02
N PRO A 262 -6.76 -5.28 -2.23
CA PRO A 262 -6.60 -4.98 -0.82
C PRO A 262 -6.08 -6.22 -0.07
N LEU A 263 -4.93 -6.10 0.58
CA LEU A 263 -4.33 -7.13 1.41
C LEU A 263 -4.72 -6.89 2.87
N ALA A 264 -5.58 -7.76 3.41
CA ALA A 264 -6.15 -7.62 4.75
C ALA A 264 -5.41 -8.48 5.77
N GLY A 265 -5.08 -7.86 6.90
CA GLY A 265 -4.45 -8.51 8.03
C GLY A 265 -5.34 -9.55 8.68
N ARG A 266 -4.71 -10.45 9.43
CA ARG A 266 -5.38 -11.55 10.14
C ARG A 266 -6.44 -11.06 11.13
N GLN A 267 -6.14 -9.98 11.84
CA GLN A 267 -7.03 -9.42 12.87
C GLN A 267 -8.29 -8.82 12.24
N LEU A 268 -8.13 -7.92 11.26
CA LEU A 268 -9.23 -7.34 10.49
C LEU A 268 -10.16 -8.43 9.92
N THR A 269 -9.57 -9.47 9.31
CA THR A 269 -10.34 -10.57 8.70
C THR A 269 -11.18 -11.35 9.72
N ARG A 270 -10.65 -11.57 10.93
CA ARG A 270 -11.32 -12.38 11.97
C ARG A 270 -12.33 -11.59 12.80
N GLU A 271 -12.00 -10.35 13.12
CA GLU A 271 -12.71 -9.56 14.13
C GLU A 271 -13.68 -8.55 13.50
N ARG A 272 -13.46 -8.15 12.24
CA ARG A 272 -14.23 -7.09 11.56
C ARG A 272 -14.78 -7.57 10.21
N PRO A 273 -15.61 -8.64 10.15
CA PRO A 273 -16.16 -9.15 8.89
C PRO A 273 -17.01 -8.12 8.13
N ALA A 274 -17.66 -7.18 8.84
CA ALA A 274 -18.38 -6.08 8.22
C ALA A 274 -17.45 -5.10 7.46
N ALA A 275 -16.21 -4.90 7.93
CA ALA A 275 -15.22 -4.08 7.23
C ALA A 275 -14.69 -4.80 5.98
N ILE A 276 -14.49 -6.13 6.06
CA ILE A 276 -14.15 -6.95 4.89
C ILE A 276 -15.26 -6.90 3.84
N ALA A 277 -16.53 -7.00 4.27
CA ALA A 277 -17.68 -6.88 3.37
C ALA A 277 -17.72 -5.51 2.69
N ALA A 278 -17.49 -4.42 3.43
CA ALA A 278 -17.36 -3.08 2.87
C ALA A 278 -16.26 -3.01 1.80
N LEU A 279 -15.03 -3.43 2.13
CA LEU A 279 -13.91 -3.42 1.16
C LEU A 279 -14.20 -4.25 -0.10
N ALA A 280 -14.98 -5.33 0.02
CA ALA A 280 -15.37 -6.16 -1.12
C ALA A 280 -16.34 -5.46 -2.09
N GLU A 281 -17.01 -4.38 -1.69
CA GLU A 281 -17.87 -3.60 -2.58
C GLU A 281 -17.08 -2.83 -3.66
N LEU A 282 -15.76 -2.65 -3.46
CA LEU A 282 -14.86 -2.06 -4.46
C LEU A 282 -14.36 -3.06 -5.50
N ALA A 283 -14.72 -4.34 -5.37
CA ALA A 283 -14.24 -5.40 -6.24
C ALA A 283 -14.69 -5.20 -7.69
N GLY A 284 -13.74 -5.22 -8.62
CA GLY A 284 -13.99 -5.12 -10.06
C GLY A 284 -14.53 -3.77 -10.54
N LEU A 285 -14.49 -2.72 -9.73
CA LEU A 285 -15.04 -1.40 -10.08
C LEU A 285 -14.05 -0.45 -10.76
N LEU A 286 -12.76 -0.76 -10.76
CA LEU A 286 -11.70 0.06 -11.35
C LEU A 286 -11.08 -0.67 -12.53
N ASP A 287 -11.25 -0.15 -13.75
CA ASP A 287 -10.51 -0.61 -14.93
C ASP A 287 -9.23 0.21 -15.15
N GLU A 288 -8.35 -0.26 -16.04
CA GLU A 288 -7.05 0.38 -16.33
C GLU A 288 -7.19 1.79 -16.93
N ALA A 289 -8.22 2.05 -17.72
CA ALA A 289 -8.44 3.35 -18.35
C ALA A 289 -8.81 4.38 -17.29
N ARG A 290 -9.72 4.02 -16.39
CA ARG A 290 -10.11 4.81 -15.23
C ARG A 290 -8.91 5.03 -14.31
N MET A 291 -8.13 3.99 -14.03
CA MET A 291 -7.00 4.10 -13.12
C MET A 291 -5.90 5.02 -13.67
N ARG A 292 -5.61 4.95 -14.98
CA ARG A 292 -4.72 5.90 -15.66
C ARG A 292 -5.18 7.35 -15.51
N GLU A 293 -6.48 7.60 -15.70
CA GLU A 293 -7.02 8.94 -15.55
C GLU A 293 -6.89 9.45 -14.10
N LEU A 294 -7.19 8.61 -13.11
CA LEU A 294 -7.06 9.01 -11.71
C LEU A 294 -5.60 9.26 -11.32
N ASN A 295 -4.66 8.41 -11.77
CA ASN A 295 -3.23 8.62 -11.54
C ASN A 295 -2.75 9.90 -12.23
N ARG A 296 -3.20 10.20 -13.45
CA ARG A 296 -2.89 11.44 -14.17
C ARG A 296 -3.34 12.68 -13.38
N ARG A 297 -4.54 12.67 -12.81
CA ARG A 297 -5.04 13.78 -11.97
C ARG A 297 -4.13 14.05 -10.77
N VAL A 298 -3.61 13.00 -10.14
CA VAL A 298 -2.71 13.13 -8.98
C VAL A 298 -1.30 13.54 -9.41
N GLU A 299 -0.71 12.86 -10.39
CA GLU A 299 0.72 12.99 -10.74
C GLU A 299 1.01 14.14 -11.69
N VAL A 300 0.06 14.49 -12.55
CA VAL A 300 0.23 15.48 -13.62
C VAL A 300 -0.49 16.77 -13.28
N ASP A 301 -1.79 16.68 -12.95
CA ASP A 301 -2.59 17.87 -12.64
C ASP A 301 -2.32 18.39 -11.22
N GLY A 302 -1.75 17.54 -10.36
CA GLY A 302 -1.44 17.88 -8.97
C GLY A 302 -2.69 18.04 -8.11
N GLU A 303 -3.78 17.33 -8.43
CA GLU A 303 -4.98 17.30 -7.61
C GLU A 303 -4.74 16.54 -6.29
N ALA A 304 -5.44 16.96 -5.23
CA ALA A 304 -5.31 16.33 -3.93
C ALA A 304 -5.86 14.89 -3.96
N VAL A 305 -5.06 13.94 -3.48
CA VAL A 305 -5.41 12.50 -3.45
C VAL A 305 -6.80 12.26 -2.83
N ALA A 306 -7.12 12.95 -1.73
CA ALA A 306 -8.42 12.84 -1.08
C ALA A 306 -9.59 13.32 -1.95
N ALA A 307 -9.41 14.37 -2.75
CA ALA A 307 -10.44 14.87 -3.66
C ALA A 307 -10.63 13.90 -4.84
N VAL A 308 -9.53 13.43 -5.44
CA VAL A 308 -9.58 12.45 -6.54
C VAL A 308 -10.24 11.14 -6.07
N ALA A 309 -9.93 10.67 -4.86
CA ALA A 309 -10.56 9.50 -4.26
C ALA A 309 -12.07 9.69 -4.04
N ALA A 310 -12.48 10.85 -3.51
CA ALA A 310 -13.88 11.17 -3.27
C ALA A 310 -14.68 11.21 -4.58
N ASP A 311 -14.15 11.88 -5.60
CA ASP A 311 -14.76 11.94 -6.93
C ASP A 311 -14.84 10.55 -7.58
N ALA A 312 -13.80 9.73 -7.41
CA ALA A 312 -13.78 8.36 -7.91
C ALA A 312 -14.88 7.52 -7.25
N LEU A 313 -15.00 7.55 -5.93
CA LEU A 313 -16.03 6.83 -5.17
C LEU A 313 -17.43 7.33 -5.51
N ALA A 314 -17.62 8.65 -5.66
CA ALA A 314 -18.89 9.23 -6.08
C ALA A 314 -19.30 8.78 -7.49
N ALA A 315 -18.35 8.78 -8.44
CA ALA A 315 -18.61 8.29 -9.80
C ALA A 315 -18.95 6.78 -9.84
N LEU A 316 -18.47 6.01 -8.87
CA LEU A 316 -18.81 4.58 -8.69
C LEU A 316 -20.15 4.37 -7.94
N GLY A 317 -20.86 5.45 -7.57
CA GLY A 317 -22.11 5.37 -6.81
C GLY A 317 -21.91 4.94 -5.35
N LEU A 318 -20.70 5.08 -4.81
CA LEU A 318 -20.35 4.65 -3.45
C LEU A 318 -20.31 5.80 -2.43
N ALA A 319 -20.73 7.02 -2.82
CA ALA A 319 -20.74 8.20 -1.97
C ALA A 319 -22.14 8.49 -1.37
N ASP A 320 -22.24 8.61 -0.02
CA ASP A 320 -23.11 9.52 0.76
C ASP A 320 -22.96 9.37 2.31
N PRO A 321 -23.39 10.31 3.20
CA PRO A 321 -22.51 11.35 3.75
C PRO A 321 -22.32 11.34 5.29
N SER A 322 -21.12 11.72 5.75
CA SER A 322 -20.95 12.71 6.84
C SER A 322 -19.52 13.24 6.99
N PRO A 323 -19.36 14.49 7.48
CA PRO A 323 -18.12 15.25 7.43
C PRO A 323 -17.16 14.81 8.52
N GLY A 324 -16.11 14.10 8.12
CA GLY A 324 -14.94 13.79 8.93
C GLY A 324 -13.66 14.27 8.24
N ALA A 325 -13.70 15.39 7.52
CA ALA A 325 -12.51 16.00 6.95
C ALA A 325 -11.66 16.59 8.09
N GLY A 326 -10.79 15.77 8.65
CA GLY A 326 -9.88 16.11 9.72
C GLY A 326 -8.73 15.11 9.84
N GLY A 327 -8.19 14.64 8.72
CA GLY A 327 -6.94 13.87 8.65
C GLY A 327 -5.93 14.65 7.81
N PRO A 328 -4.61 14.56 8.11
CA PRO A 328 -3.62 15.48 7.57
C PRO A 328 -3.64 15.48 6.05
N THR A 329 -4.05 16.61 5.50
CA THR A 329 -3.93 16.94 4.09
C THR A 329 -2.45 16.92 3.75
N VAL A 330 -1.98 15.90 3.05
CA VAL A 330 -0.85 16.11 2.13
C VAL A 330 -1.45 16.92 0.99
N GLY A 331 -1.60 18.24 1.22
CA GLY A 331 -2.24 19.14 0.28
C GLY A 331 -1.44 19.10 -0.99
N ALA A 332 -2.00 18.53 -2.06
CA ALA A 332 -1.51 18.81 -3.39
C ALA A 332 -2.02 20.21 -3.73
N ASP A 333 -1.28 21.21 -3.28
CA ASP A 333 -1.37 22.54 -3.88
C ASP A 333 -0.61 22.46 -5.21
N ARG A 334 -1.19 23.11 -6.23
CA ARG A 334 -0.77 23.12 -7.64
C ARG A 334 0.75 23.05 -7.82
N PRO A 335 1.27 22.41 -8.89
CA PRO A 335 2.64 22.68 -9.30
C PRO A 335 2.70 24.14 -9.76
N ASP A 336 3.16 25.01 -8.86
CA ASP A 336 3.58 26.36 -9.23
C ASP A 336 4.57 26.23 -10.39
N LYS A 337 4.33 26.99 -11.46
CA LYS A 337 5.19 27.07 -12.65
C LYS A 337 6.62 27.57 -12.37
N GLY A 338 7.06 27.59 -11.11
CA GLY A 338 8.30 28.19 -10.61
C GLY A 338 9.44 27.21 -10.30
N GLY A 339 9.38 25.96 -10.75
CA GLY A 339 10.45 24.98 -10.53
C GLY A 339 10.72 24.67 -9.05
N LEU A 340 11.92 24.15 -8.74
CA LEU A 340 12.32 23.74 -7.38
C LEU A 340 12.12 24.84 -6.33
N ALA A 341 12.37 26.10 -6.68
CA ALA A 341 12.22 27.23 -5.76
C ALA A 341 10.76 27.48 -5.36
N GLY A 342 9.82 27.37 -6.32
CA GLY A 342 8.38 27.47 -6.05
C GLY A 342 7.87 26.33 -5.17
N TYR A 343 8.33 25.10 -5.44
CA TYR A 343 8.01 23.94 -4.61
C TYR A 343 8.54 24.08 -3.18
N MET A 344 9.81 24.48 -3.00
CA MET A 344 10.37 24.69 -1.68
C MET A 344 9.65 25.80 -0.90
N TRP A 345 9.22 26.85 -1.58
CA TRP A 345 8.53 27.96 -0.95
C TRP A 345 7.09 27.61 -0.54
N SER A 346 6.33 26.95 -1.42
CA SER A 346 4.95 26.50 -1.12
C SER A 346 4.92 25.49 0.02
N ARG A 347 5.86 24.55 0.04
CA ARG A 347 5.97 23.49 1.07
C ARG A 347 6.87 23.83 2.24
N ARG A 348 7.35 25.07 2.37
CA ARG A 348 8.37 25.44 3.38
C ARG A 348 7.99 25.04 4.81
N ALA A 349 6.72 25.15 5.18
CA ALA A 349 6.24 24.79 6.51
C ALA A 349 6.34 23.27 6.74
N ASP A 350 5.83 22.48 5.80
CA ASP A 350 5.89 21.01 5.84
C ASP A 350 7.34 20.52 5.81
N LEU A 351 8.15 21.07 4.90
CA LEU A 351 9.56 20.74 4.75
C LEU A 351 10.34 21.08 6.02
N LEU A 352 10.12 22.24 6.62
CA LEU A 352 10.75 22.62 7.89
C LEU A 352 10.30 21.69 9.01
N GLN A 353 9.01 21.36 9.10
CA GLN A 353 8.50 20.48 10.14
C GLN A 353 9.05 19.06 9.99
N LEU A 354 9.08 18.51 8.78
CA LEU A 354 9.66 17.20 8.48
C LEU A 354 11.18 17.19 8.71
N THR A 355 11.88 18.25 8.30
CA THR A 355 13.33 18.40 8.53
C THR A 355 13.65 18.50 10.01
N LEU A 356 12.92 19.33 10.76
CA LEU A 356 13.07 19.46 12.21
C LEU A 356 12.76 18.15 12.92
N ARG A 357 11.71 17.45 12.49
CA ARG A 357 11.39 16.12 13.03
C ARG A 357 12.51 15.14 12.74
N HIS A 358 13.04 15.12 11.52
CA HIS A 358 14.18 14.26 11.16
C HIS A 358 15.43 14.61 11.99
N LEU A 359 15.77 15.89 12.11
CA LEU A 359 16.91 16.38 12.89
C LEU A 359 16.76 16.05 14.38
N LEU A 360 15.55 16.17 14.93
CA LEU A 360 15.24 15.83 16.31
C LEU A 360 15.39 14.32 16.54
N LEU A 361 14.88 13.49 15.61
CA LEU A 361 15.02 12.04 15.70
C LEU A 361 16.49 11.62 15.63
N VAL A 362 17.25 12.18 14.69
CA VAL A 362 18.69 11.95 14.56
C VAL A 362 19.43 12.44 15.82
N GLY A 363 19.10 13.62 16.34
CA GLY A 363 19.72 14.20 17.52
C GLY A 363 19.49 13.37 18.79
N ILE A 364 18.25 12.93 19.02
CA ILE A 364 17.92 12.06 20.17
C ILE A 364 18.65 10.72 20.05
N SER A 365 18.64 10.12 18.85
CA SER A 365 19.33 8.87 18.57
C SER A 365 20.84 8.98 18.82
N LEU A 366 21.47 10.00 18.23
CA LEU A 366 22.91 10.24 18.33
C LEU A 366 23.32 10.54 19.79
N LEU A 367 22.53 11.33 20.52
CA LEU A 367 22.79 11.58 21.93
C LEU A 367 22.73 10.29 22.73
N GLY A 368 21.71 9.45 22.50
CA GLY A 368 21.61 8.13 23.10
C GLY A 368 22.85 7.29 22.79
N ALA A 369 23.25 7.24 21.51
CA ALA A 369 24.40 6.48 21.04
C ALA A 369 25.69 6.94 21.73
N ILE A 370 25.97 8.25 21.80
CA ILE A 370 27.14 8.81 22.48
C ILE A 370 27.14 8.44 23.97
N LEU A 371 26.01 8.56 24.65
CA LEU A 371 25.88 8.27 26.08
C LEU A 371 26.16 6.80 26.42
N ILE A 372 26.01 5.88 25.47
CA ILE A 372 26.26 4.45 25.67
C ILE A 372 27.61 4.03 25.08
N ALA A 373 27.88 4.41 23.82
CA ALA A 373 29.06 4.01 23.08
C ALA A 373 30.35 4.59 23.67
N VAL A 374 30.35 5.85 24.13
CA VAL A 374 31.57 6.46 24.70
C VAL A 374 31.97 5.79 26.02
N PRO A 375 31.08 5.64 27.02
CA PRO A 375 31.43 4.91 28.24
C PRO A 375 31.79 3.44 27.98
N LEU A 376 31.08 2.77 27.06
CA LEU A 376 31.38 1.39 26.69
C LEU A 376 32.78 1.28 26.05
N GLY A 377 33.13 2.19 25.14
CA GLY A 377 34.45 2.26 24.53
C GLY A 377 35.58 2.46 25.55
N LEU A 378 35.40 3.41 26.48
CA LEU A 378 36.35 3.65 27.58
C LEU A 378 36.46 2.45 28.54
N MET A 379 35.37 1.71 28.75
CA MET A 379 35.38 0.50 29.58
C MET A 379 36.09 -0.67 28.88
N LEU A 380 35.87 -0.85 27.58
CA LEU A 380 36.51 -1.89 26.77
C LEU A 380 38.02 -1.65 26.61
N GLU A 381 38.48 -0.40 26.70
CA GLU A 381 39.92 -0.09 26.80
C GLU A 381 40.56 -0.74 28.04
N ARG A 382 39.80 -0.89 29.13
CA ARG A 382 40.29 -1.51 30.37
C ARG A 382 40.14 -3.03 30.41
N ILE A 383 39.25 -3.61 29.59
CA ILE A 383 38.94 -5.05 29.58
C ILE A 383 39.26 -5.62 28.19
N ARG A 384 40.55 -5.92 27.99
CA ARG A 384 41.12 -6.32 26.68
C ARG A 384 40.51 -7.59 26.09
N GLU A 385 40.00 -8.50 26.93
CA GLU A 385 39.34 -9.74 26.49
C GLU A 385 37.92 -9.53 25.94
N GLY A 386 37.23 -8.45 26.32
CA GLY A 386 35.86 -8.15 25.86
C GLY A 386 35.79 -7.31 24.58
N ALA A 387 36.86 -6.58 24.26
CA ALA A 387 36.90 -5.65 23.13
C ALA A 387 36.74 -6.36 21.77
N GLU A 388 37.36 -7.53 21.60
CA GLU A 388 37.29 -8.28 20.35
C GLU A 388 35.87 -8.80 20.06
N GLY A 389 35.15 -9.27 21.08
CA GLY A 389 33.76 -9.69 20.96
C GLY A 389 32.82 -8.53 20.61
N ALA A 390 33.00 -7.38 21.26
CA ALA A 390 32.21 -6.18 21.01
C ALA A 390 32.40 -5.66 19.57
N ILE A 391 33.65 -5.57 19.10
CA ILE A 391 33.98 -5.10 17.74
C ILE A 391 33.37 -6.05 16.69
N ARG A 392 33.48 -7.37 16.88
CA ARG A 392 32.89 -8.36 15.96
C ARG A 392 31.37 -8.24 15.91
N ALA A 393 30.71 -8.05 17.06
CA ALA A 393 29.26 -7.89 17.13
C ALA A 393 28.79 -6.61 16.43
N VAL A 394 29.45 -5.47 16.69
CA VAL A 394 29.15 -4.19 16.02
C VAL A 394 29.40 -4.29 14.52
N GLY A 395 30.53 -4.89 14.11
CA GLY A 395 30.85 -5.09 12.70
C GLY A 395 29.79 -5.94 11.98
N LEU A 396 29.27 -6.99 12.61
CA LEU A 396 28.18 -7.82 12.06
C LEU A 396 26.86 -7.04 11.99
N LEU A 397 26.58 -6.17 12.95
CA LEU A 397 25.36 -5.38 12.95
C LEU A 397 25.37 -4.30 11.85
N GLN A 398 26.53 -3.70 11.59
CA GLN A 398 26.70 -2.68 10.54
C GLN A 398 26.59 -3.24 9.11
N THR A 399 26.73 -4.56 8.91
CA THR A 399 26.52 -5.18 7.60
C THR A 399 25.05 -5.37 7.25
N ILE A 400 24.13 -5.26 8.22
CA ILE A 400 22.68 -5.41 7.99
C ILE A 400 22.15 -4.10 7.43
N PRO A 401 21.68 -4.02 6.16
CA PRO A 401 21.18 -2.78 5.58
C PRO A 401 20.13 -2.11 6.47
N SER A 402 20.18 -0.79 6.62
CA SER A 402 19.28 -0.04 7.50
C SER A 402 17.78 -0.31 7.25
N ILE A 403 17.39 -0.51 5.98
CA ILE A 403 16.02 -0.89 5.59
C ILE A 403 15.65 -2.29 6.13
N ALA A 404 16.59 -3.25 6.08
CA ALA A 404 16.38 -4.60 6.60
C ALA A 404 16.28 -4.60 8.13
N LEU A 405 17.11 -3.79 8.81
CA LEU A 405 17.05 -3.60 10.26
C LEU A 405 15.70 -3.00 10.68
N LEU A 406 15.21 -1.99 9.95
CA LEU A 406 13.90 -1.39 10.19
C LEU A 406 12.78 -2.44 10.03
N ALA A 407 12.81 -3.23 8.95
CA ALA A 407 11.84 -4.30 8.72
C ALA A 407 11.87 -5.36 9.84
N PHE A 408 13.06 -5.70 10.35
CA PHE A 408 13.21 -6.64 11.47
C PHE A 408 12.69 -6.08 12.80
N MET A 409 12.73 -4.77 13.01
CA MET A 409 12.21 -4.13 14.24
C MET A 409 10.68 -4.03 14.28
N ILE A 410 9.99 -4.05 13.13
CA ILE A 410 8.53 -3.86 13.07
C ILE A 410 7.75 -4.89 13.91
N PRO A 411 8.05 -6.21 13.85
CA PRO A 411 7.38 -7.20 14.69
C PRO A 411 7.62 -7.01 16.21
N LEU A 412 8.75 -6.41 16.61
CA LEU A 412 9.13 -6.26 18.01
C LEU A 412 8.65 -4.93 18.62
N LEU A 413 8.73 -3.86 17.85
CA LEU A 413 8.55 -2.48 18.33
C LEU A 413 7.40 -1.74 17.65
N GLY A 414 6.69 -2.39 16.72
CA GLY A 414 5.60 -1.79 15.93
C GLY A 414 6.08 -0.87 14.81
N ILE A 415 5.24 0.04 14.35
CA ILE A 415 5.58 1.07 13.35
C ILE A 415 5.73 2.44 13.99
N GLY A 416 6.59 3.28 13.42
CA GLY A 416 6.70 4.69 13.77
C GLY A 416 8.05 5.07 14.36
N VAL A 417 8.03 6.01 15.30
CA VAL A 417 9.24 6.70 15.77
C VAL A 417 10.19 5.78 16.54
N VAL A 418 9.66 4.84 17.33
CA VAL A 418 10.48 3.99 18.21
C VAL A 418 11.40 3.04 17.42
N PRO A 419 10.90 2.23 16.46
CA PRO A 419 11.78 1.41 15.60
C PRO A 419 12.82 2.26 14.85
N ALA A 420 12.44 3.44 14.36
CA ALA A 420 13.35 4.34 13.67
C ALA A 420 14.47 4.85 14.59
N LEU A 421 14.14 5.25 15.83
CA LEU A 421 15.13 5.66 16.83
C LEU A 421 16.10 4.53 17.18
N VAL A 422 15.60 3.30 17.37
CA VAL A 422 16.46 2.14 17.66
C VAL A 422 17.36 1.82 16.47
N ALA A 423 16.82 1.83 15.25
CA ALA A 423 17.59 1.58 14.04
C ALA A 423 18.68 2.65 13.82
N LEU A 424 18.36 3.94 14.01
CA LEU A 424 19.35 5.01 13.95
C LEU A 424 20.37 4.88 15.08
N PHE A 425 19.95 4.52 16.30
CA PHE A 425 20.83 4.40 17.46
C PHE A 425 21.88 3.31 17.24
N LEU A 426 21.46 2.18 16.67
CA LEU A 426 22.35 1.06 16.37
C LEU A 426 23.36 1.36 15.26
N TYR A 427 23.09 2.39 14.44
CA TYR A 427 23.93 2.82 13.32
C TYR A 427 24.77 4.07 13.62
N SER A 428 24.44 4.80 14.67
CA SER A 428 25.15 6.01 15.14
C SER A 428 26.28 5.61 16.08
#